data_AF-A0A931RRD3-F1
#
_entry.id   AF-A0A931RRD3-F1
#
_cell.length_a   1.000
_cell.length_b   1.000
_cell.length_c   1.000
_cell.angle_alpha   90.00
_cell.angle_beta   90.00
_cell.angle_gamma   90.00
#
_symmetry.space_group_name_H-M   'P 1'
#
loop_
_entity.id
_entity.type
_entity.pdbx_description
1 polymer ?
#
loop_
_entity_poly.entity_id
_entity_poly.type
_entity_poly.pdbx_seq_one_letter_code
_entity_poly.pdbx_strand_id
1 'polypeptide(L)'
;MSTRKPILVRTEASASFAVSRRRFRSAESEGFIADKSESMLAATVRSKKRGAREGSHNEGFTLIELIATLLVLIAVVQVFILIAGDISSSSLVRDNLIAANLTQEGIEVARNIRDRDWFLGNSFGASLPDGTWRVQWNSTSLLALDTNPVLKKDTVSGFFSYDTGADTIFKRTVSITAISSQEIRITSTVTWDFKNSFKNITAEEHLFNWFK
;
A
#
# COMPACT_ATOMS: atom_id res chain seq x y z
N MET A 1 15.69 -9.61 -62.05
CA MET A 1 16.85 -9.18 -61.25
C MET A 1 16.69 -7.69 -60.98
N SER A 2 16.12 -7.31 -59.83
CA SER A 2 15.99 -5.90 -59.46
C SER A 2 15.85 -5.78 -57.94
N THR A 3 16.83 -5.11 -57.37
CA THR A 3 17.13 -4.88 -55.97
C THR A 3 16.28 -3.73 -55.41
N ARG A 4 15.65 -3.90 -54.25
CA ARG A 4 15.05 -2.79 -53.48
C ARG A 4 15.94 -2.40 -52.31
N LYS A 5 16.28 -1.11 -52.29
CA LYS A 5 17.09 -0.38 -51.29
C LYS A 5 16.31 -0.15 -49.97
N PRO A 6 17.01 0.01 -48.84
CA PRO A 6 16.40 0.34 -47.54
C PRO A 6 16.13 1.83 -47.36
N ILE A 7 15.06 2.15 -46.61
CA ILE A 7 14.60 3.51 -46.26
C ILE A 7 15.11 3.86 -44.86
N LEU A 8 15.84 4.97 -44.76
CA LEU A 8 16.29 5.59 -43.51
C LEU A 8 15.18 6.43 -42.91
N VAL A 9 14.83 6.20 -41.64
CA VAL A 9 13.94 7.06 -40.86
C VAL A 9 14.78 8.09 -40.11
N ARG A 10 14.37 9.34 -40.26
CA ARG A 10 15.08 10.57 -39.94
C ARG A 10 14.83 10.98 -38.49
N THR A 11 15.90 11.39 -37.82
CA THR A 11 15.94 12.05 -36.51
C THR A 11 15.31 13.43 -36.61
N GLU A 12 14.38 13.78 -35.71
CA GLU A 12 13.92 15.17 -35.54
C GLU A 12 14.28 15.71 -34.15
N ALA A 13 14.92 16.88 -34.19
CA ALA A 13 15.32 17.69 -33.06
C ALA A 13 14.10 18.43 -32.49
N SER A 14 13.95 18.45 -31.17
CA SER A 14 12.94 19.27 -30.48
C SER A 14 13.52 20.60 -30.03
N ALA A 15 12.81 21.67 -30.36
CA ALA A 15 13.22 23.05 -30.21
C ALA A 15 12.92 23.64 -28.82
N SER A 16 13.84 24.54 -28.45
CA SER A 16 13.82 25.60 -27.46
C SER A 16 12.47 26.32 -27.26
N PHE A 17 12.10 26.56 -26.00
CA PHE A 17 11.09 27.54 -25.60
C PHE A 17 11.71 28.56 -24.64
N ALA A 18 11.76 29.82 -25.10
CA ALA A 18 12.20 30.98 -24.35
C ALA A 18 11.05 31.56 -23.51
N VAL A 19 11.33 31.87 -22.24
CA VAL A 19 10.49 32.79 -21.45
C VAL A 19 11.31 34.01 -21.08
N SER A 20 10.73 35.14 -21.49
CA SER A 20 11.23 36.51 -21.45
C SER A 20 10.91 37.20 -20.12
N ARG A 21 11.80 38.16 -19.79
CA ARG A 21 11.59 39.43 -19.04
C ARG A 21 12.41 39.49 -17.74
N ARG A 22 13.00 40.62 -17.35
CA ARG A 22 13.34 41.90 -18.00
C ARG A 22 14.17 42.65 -16.93
N ARG A 23 15.37 43.11 -17.30
CA ARG A 23 16.19 44.22 -16.74
C ARG A 23 16.07 44.57 -15.25
N PHE A 24 17.21 44.58 -14.55
CA PHE A 24 17.67 45.80 -13.86
C PHE A 24 19.21 45.85 -13.81
N ARG A 25 19.73 47.07 -13.73
CA ARG A 25 20.97 47.58 -14.31
C ARG A 25 21.99 47.89 -13.20
N SER A 26 23.23 47.45 -13.43
CA SER A 26 24.55 48.05 -13.11
C SER A 26 24.63 49.13 -12.02
N ALA A 27 25.53 48.92 -11.05
CA ALA A 27 26.72 49.77 -10.85
C ALA A 27 27.72 49.06 -9.92
N GLU A 28 28.98 49.04 -10.34
CA GLU A 28 30.18 48.71 -9.57
C GLU A 28 30.41 49.72 -8.44
N SER A 29 31.11 49.32 -7.38
CA SER A 29 32.21 50.13 -6.85
C SER A 29 33.09 49.30 -5.89
N GLU A 30 34.38 49.47 -6.10
CA GLU A 30 35.53 48.75 -5.57
C GLU A 30 35.75 48.86 -4.05
N GLY A 31 36.55 47.94 -3.52
CA GLY A 31 37.11 48.04 -2.17
C GLY A 31 38.26 49.06 -2.10
N PHE A 32 38.42 49.67 -0.92
CA PHE A 32 39.60 50.46 -0.56
C PHE A 32 39.89 50.28 0.95
N ILE A 33 41.16 50.05 1.27
CA ILE A 33 41.71 49.80 2.62
C ILE A 33 42.40 51.07 3.15
N ALA A 34 42.43 51.19 4.48
CA ALA A 34 43.19 52.15 5.33
C ALA A 34 42.54 53.56 5.43
N ASP A 35 42.69 54.36 6.49
CA ASP A 35 43.60 54.37 7.62
C ASP A 35 42.99 55.24 8.75
N LYS A 36 43.53 55.01 9.93
CA LYS A 36 43.49 55.68 11.23
C LYS A 36 43.58 57.23 11.16
N SER A 37 42.85 57.92 12.06
CA SER A 37 43.32 59.01 12.94
C SER A 37 42.24 60.08 13.24
N GLU A 38 41.96 60.23 14.54
CA GLU A 38 41.73 61.47 15.31
C GLU A 38 40.88 62.60 14.67
N SER A 39 39.81 63.12 15.29
CA SER A 39 39.88 63.84 16.56
C SER A 39 38.51 64.44 16.93
N MET A 40 38.17 64.29 18.20
CA MET A 40 37.52 65.26 19.11
C MET A 40 36.80 66.49 18.52
N LEU A 41 35.50 66.64 18.81
CA LEU A 41 34.86 67.85 19.42
C LEU A 41 33.35 67.90 19.16
N ALA A 42 32.54 67.45 20.13
CA ALA A 42 31.24 68.08 20.46
C ALA A 42 30.68 67.43 21.72
N ALA A 43 30.99 68.03 22.87
CA ALA A 43 30.22 67.83 24.08
C ALA A 43 28.80 68.38 23.89
N THR A 44 27.78 67.72 24.44
CA THR A 44 26.79 68.29 25.39
C THR A 44 25.53 67.40 25.51
N VAL A 45 25.07 67.29 26.77
CA VAL A 45 23.80 66.74 27.28
C VAL A 45 23.73 65.24 27.62
N ARG A 46 24.24 64.97 28.81
CA ARG A 46 23.76 64.01 29.80
C ARG A 46 22.23 63.85 29.80
N SER A 47 21.74 62.77 29.21
CA SER A 47 20.45 62.14 29.55
C SER A 47 20.74 60.76 30.12
N LYS A 48 20.96 60.70 31.44
CA LYS A 48 21.02 59.44 32.20
C LYS A 48 19.60 58.89 32.34
N LYS A 49 19.04 58.34 31.26
CA LYS A 49 17.93 57.39 31.39
C LYS A 49 18.51 56.12 31.97
N ARG A 50 18.34 55.99 33.28
CA ARG A 50 18.58 54.76 34.04
C ARG A 50 17.92 53.63 33.26
N GLY A 51 18.72 52.73 32.69
CA GLY A 51 18.23 51.43 32.25
C GLY A 51 17.55 50.81 33.46
N ALA A 52 16.23 50.69 33.40
CA ALA A 52 15.52 49.73 34.23
C ALA A 52 16.14 48.38 33.84
N ARG A 53 17.06 47.91 34.68
CA ARG A 53 17.46 46.51 34.65
C ARG A 53 16.19 45.77 35.05
N GLU A 54 15.45 45.26 34.06
CA GLU A 54 14.65 44.06 34.30
C GLU A 54 15.63 43.05 34.85
N GLY A 55 15.58 42.83 36.16
CA GLY A 55 16.31 41.74 36.76
C GLY A 55 15.78 40.49 36.08
N SER A 56 16.61 39.83 35.28
CA SER A 56 16.37 38.47 34.85
C SER A 56 16.29 37.66 36.14
N HIS A 57 15.06 37.40 36.60
CA HIS A 57 14.82 36.39 37.61
C HIS A 57 15.30 35.09 36.99
N ASN A 58 16.49 34.66 37.40
CA ASN A 58 16.92 33.30 37.18
C ASN A 58 16.10 32.46 38.17
N GLU A 59 14.87 32.13 37.75
CA GLU A 59 14.01 31.25 38.52
C GLU A 59 14.69 29.88 38.60
N GLY A 60 15.04 29.47 39.82
CA GLY A 60 15.57 28.15 40.08
C GLY A 60 14.45 27.12 40.00
N PHE A 61 14.73 25.96 39.41
CA PHE A 61 13.77 24.86 39.35
C PHE A 61 13.34 24.40 40.74
N THR A 62 12.04 24.22 40.92
CA THR A 62 11.48 23.67 42.16
C THR A 62 11.38 22.15 42.07
N LEU A 63 11.50 21.46 43.21
CA LEU A 63 11.38 20.00 43.27
C LEU A 63 10.01 19.52 42.74
N ILE A 64 8.96 20.30 42.97
CA ILE A 64 7.59 19.97 42.54
C ILE A 64 7.44 20.02 41.01
N GLU A 65 8.13 20.95 40.34
CA GLU A 65 8.13 21.04 38.87
C GLU A 65 8.87 19.86 38.23
N LEU A 66 9.96 19.40 38.85
CA LEU A 66 10.65 18.19 38.42
C LEU A 66 9.75 16.94 38.53
N ILE A 67 8.97 16.83 39.61
CA ILE A 67 8.01 15.73 39.76
C ILE A 67 6.89 15.85 38.72
N ALA A 68 6.36 17.05 38.49
CA ALA A 68 5.31 17.29 37.50
C ALA A 68 5.78 16.95 36.07
N THR A 69 6.98 17.37 35.68
CA THR A 69 7.55 17.08 34.36
C THR A 69 7.87 15.60 34.17
N LEU A 70 8.33 14.90 35.21
CA LEU A 70 8.53 13.44 35.18
C LEU A 70 7.20 12.68 35.00
N LEU A 71 6.14 13.11 35.66
CA LEU A 71 4.81 12.51 35.49
C LEU A 71 4.28 12.68 34.06
N VAL A 72 4.43 13.88 33.49
CA VAL A 72 4.06 14.16 32.10
C VAL A 72 4.91 13.31 31.14
N LEU A 73 6.21 13.18 31.39
CA LEU A 73 7.10 12.37 30.56
C LEU A 73 6.67 10.89 30.55
N ILE A 74 6.36 10.32 31.72
CA ILE A 74 5.88 8.93 31.82
C ILE A 74 4.56 8.75 31.07
N ALA A 75 3.63 9.70 31.22
CA ALA A 75 2.35 9.65 30.52
C ALA A 75 2.54 9.67 28.98
N VAL A 76 3.42 10.52 28.47
CA VAL A 76 3.73 10.62 27.04
C VAL A 76 4.34 9.32 26.51
N VAL A 77 5.30 8.73 27.24
CA VAL A 77 5.92 7.45 26.84
C VAL A 77 4.89 6.33 26.73
N GLN A 78 3.92 6.26 27.66
CA GLN A 78 2.86 5.24 27.60
C GLN A 78 1.94 5.40 26.39
N VAL A 79 1.56 6.64 26.06
CA VAL A 79 0.77 6.92 24.85
C VAL A 79 1.53 6.50 23.59
N PHE A 80 2.84 6.76 23.53
CA PHE A 80 3.68 6.31 22.41
C PHE A 80 3.74 4.78 22.28
N ILE A 81 3.84 4.04 23.39
CA ILE A 81 3.83 2.57 23.38
C ILE A 81 2.51 2.03 22.83
N LEU A 82 1.38 2.61 23.24
CA LEU A 82 0.06 2.21 22.76
C LEU A 82 -0.09 2.44 21.24
N ILE A 83 0.34 3.61 20.74
CA ILE A 83 0.31 3.92 19.31
C ILE A 83 1.21 2.97 18.50
N ALA A 84 2.40 2.66 19.02
CA ALA A 84 3.35 1.76 18.34
C ALA A 84 2.83 0.31 18.26
N GLY A 85 2.04 -0.14 19.24
CA GLY A 85 1.45 -1.48 19.26
C GLY A 85 0.44 -1.73 18.12
N ASP A 86 -0.23 -0.67 17.66
CA ASP A 86 -1.38 -0.77 16.76
C ASP A 86 -1.00 -1.02 15.29
N ILE A 87 0.24 -0.72 14.88
CA ILE A 87 0.69 -0.84 13.48
C ILE A 87 0.70 -2.30 12.99
N SER A 88 0.84 -3.26 13.90
CA SER A 88 0.90 -4.68 13.56
C SER A 88 -0.45 -5.32 13.22
N SER A 89 -1.57 -4.71 13.61
CA SER A 89 -2.92 -5.21 13.37
C SER A 89 -3.40 -4.92 11.95
N SER A 90 -2.99 -3.78 11.37
CA SER A 90 -3.45 -3.31 10.07
C SER A 90 -3.07 -4.25 8.91
N SER A 91 -1.84 -4.79 8.90
CA SER A 91 -1.43 -5.75 7.86
C SER A 91 -2.19 -7.07 7.96
N LEU A 92 -2.41 -7.57 9.18
CA LEU A 92 -3.22 -8.77 9.41
C LEU A 92 -4.67 -8.57 8.95
N VAL A 93 -5.29 -7.43 9.28
CA VAL A 93 -6.65 -7.10 8.86
C VAL A 93 -6.75 -7.00 7.33
N ARG A 94 -5.76 -6.38 6.68
CA ARG A 94 -5.68 -6.33 5.22
C ARG A 94 -5.60 -7.73 4.61
N ASP A 95 -4.73 -8.59 5.14
CA ASP A 95 -4.55 -9.93 4.60
C ASP A 95 -5.78 -10.81 4.84
N ASN A 96 -6.45 -10.66 6.00
CA ASN A 96 -7.75 -11.29 6.27
C ASN A 96 -8.81 -10.84 5.25
N LEU A 97 -8.90 -9.55 4.94
CA LEU A 97 -9.85 -9.04 3.97
C LEU A 97 -9.57 -9.59 2.56
N ILE A 98 -8.30 -9.64 2.15
CA ILE A 98 -7.92 -10.22 0.86
C ILE A 98 -8.28 -11.70 0.82
N ALA A 99 -7.91 -12.46 1.83
CA ALA A 99 -8.22 -13.89 1.91
C ALA A 99 -9.73 -14.15 1.91
N ALA A 100 -10.53 -13.36 2.61
CA ALA A 100 -11.99 -13.46 2.61
C ALA A 100 -12.57 -13.21 1.21
N ASN A 101 -12.12 -12.18 0.50
CA ASN A 101 -12.57 -11.92 -0.87
C ASN A 101 -12.14 -13.02 -1.84
N LEU A 102 -10.90 -13.52 -1.74
CA LEU A 102 -10.42 -14.64 -2.56
C LEU A 102 -11.18 -15.94 -2.31
N THR A 103 -11.64 -16.13 -1.08
CA THR A 103 -12.47 -17.28 -0.68
C THR A 103 -13.87 -17.16 -1.29
N GLN A 104 -14.49 -15.98 -1.21
CA GLN A 104 -15.79 -15.71 -1.85
C GLN A 104 -15.71 -15.86 -3.38
N GLU A 105 -14.67 -15.31 -4.01
CA GLU A 105 -14.42 -15.47 -5.45
C GLU A 105 -14.34 -16.96 -5.83
N GLY A 106 -13.72 -17.80 -4.99
CA GLY A 106 -13.66 -19.24 -5.23
C GLY A 106 -15.04 -19.90 -5.31
N ILE A 107 -15.97 -19.49 -4.43
CA ILE A 107 -17.37 -19.94 -4.46
C ILE A 107 -18.09 -19.41 -5.70
N GLU A 108 -17.90 -18.13 -6.04
CA GLU A 108 -18.53 -17.50 -7.21
C GLU A 108 -18.11 -18.18 -8.52
N VAL A 109 -16.84 -18.52 -8.66
CA VAL A 109 -16.33 -19.25 -9.82
C VAL A 109 -16.93 -20.64 -9.90
N ALA A 110 -17.00 -21.39 -8.79
CA ALA A 110 -17.65 -22.69 -8.77
C ALA A 110 -19.14 -22.60 -9.14
N ARG A 111 -19.83 -21.54 -8.66
CA ARG A 111 -21.21 -21.23 -9.02
C ARG A 111 -21.36 -20.94 -10.52
N ASN A 112 -20.45 -20.17 -11.10
CA ASN A 112 -20.43 -19.85 -12.53
C ASN A 112 -20.24 -21.11 -13.39
N ILE A 113 -19.34 -22.01 -12.99
CA ILE A 113 -19.12 -23.30 -13.66
C ILE A 113 -20.43 -24.12 -13.66
N ARG A 114 -21.12 -24.20 -12.52
CA ARG A 114 -22.41 -24.87 -12.36
C ARG A 114 -23.51 -24.22 -13.21
N ASP A 115 -23.59 -22.90 -13.24
CA ASP A 115 -24.57 -22.18 -14.07
C ASP A 115 -24.32 -22.40 -15.56
N ARG A 116 -23.04 -22.51 -15.96
CA ARG A 116 -22.70 -22.82 -17.35
C ARG A 116 -23.12 -24.23 -17.74
N ASP A 117 -23.01 -25.21 -16.84
CA ASP A 117 -23.53 -26.55 -17.08
C ASP A 117 -25.03 -26.52 -17.39
N TRP A 118 -25.81 -25.74 -16.66
CA TRP A 118 -27.25 -25.57 -16.96
C TRP A 118 -27.51 -24.90 -18.29
N PHE A 119 -26.77 -23.84 -18.62
CA PHE A 119 -26.90 -23.17 -19.91
C PHE A 119 -26.61 -24.11 -21.10
N LEU A 120 -25.68 -25.06 -20.92
CA LEU A 120 -25.29 -26.04 -21.93
C LEU A 120 -26.16 -27.31 -21.94
N GLY A 121 -27.09 -27.46 -20.98
CA GLY A 121 -27.92 -28.66 -20.85
C GLY A 121 -27.17 -29.87 -20.27
N ASN A 122 -26.04 -29.65 -19.60
CA ASN A 122 -25.29 -30.70 -18.92
C ASN A 122 -26.03 -31.16 -17.64
N SER A 123 -25.71 -32.37 -17.19
CA SER A 123 -26.19 -32.85 -15.89
C SER A 123 -25.65 -32.00 -14.74
N PHE A 124 -26.44 -31.85 -13.68
CA PHE A 124 -26.04 -31.13 -12.48
C PHE A 124 -24.73 -31.71 -11.91
N GLY A 125 -23.72 -30.86 -11.75
CA GLY A 125 -22.41 -31.25 -11.23
C GLY A 125 -21.44 -31.87 -12.24
N ALA A 126 -21.78 -31.92 -13.54
CA ALA A 126 -20.91 -32.53 -14.56
C ALA A 126 -19.51 -31.91 -14.59
N SER A 127 -19.40 -30.59 -14.42
CA SER A 127 -18.13 -29.86 -14.37
C SER A 127 -17.60 -29.63 -12.95
N LEU A 128 -18.25 -30.20 -11.93
CA LEU A 128 -17.88 -30.09 -10.51
C LEU A 128 -17.71 -31.48 -9.86
N PRO A 129 -16.74 -32.29 -10.31
CA PRO A 129 -16.42 -33.57 -9.68
C PRO A 129 -15.84 -33.40 -8.28
N ASP A 130 -16.08 -34.40 -7.44
CA ASP A 130 -15.52 -34.50 -6.09
C ASP A 130 -14.00 -34.40 -6.12
N GLY A 131 -13.46 -33.65 -5.15
CA GLY A 131 -12.03 -33.48 -5.02
C GLY A 131 -11.65 -32.09 -4.54
N THR A 132 -10.36 -31.84 -4.51
CA THR A 132 -9.79 -30.53 -4.18
C THR A 132 -9.13 -29.96 -5.41
N TRP A 133 -9.53 -28.75 -5.75
CA TRP A 133 -9.21 -28.10 -7.00
C TRP A 133 -8.69 -26.69 -6.77
N ARG A 134 -8.12 -26.12 -7.82
CA ARG A 134 -7.83 -24.70 -7.91
C ARG A 134 -8.81 -24.04 -8.86
N VAL A 135 -9.02 -22.75 -8.64
CA VAL A 135 -9.78 -21.88 -9.53
C VAL A 135 -9.11 -20.51 -9.58
N GLN A 136 -9.34 -19.77 -10.65
CA GLN A 136 -9.03 -18.35 -10.80
C GLN A 136 -10.27 -17.59 -11.27
N TRP A 137 -10.26 -16.26 -11.14
CA TRP A 137 -11.43 -15.40 -11.38
C TRP A 137 -12.12 -15.64 -12.75
N ASN A 138 -11.36 -16.05 -13.76
CA ASN A 138 -11.85 -16.34 -15.12
C ASN A 138 -11.89 -17.84 -15.46
N SER A 139 -11.73 -18.73 -14.47
CA SER A 139 -11.76 -20.16 -14.69
C SER A 139 -13.12 -20.58 -15.25
N THR A 140 -13.12 -21.11 -16.46
CA THR A 140 -14.27 -21.81 -16.99
C THR A 140 -14.32 -23.25 -16.50
N SER A 141 -13.22 -23.86 -16.10
CA SER A 141 -13.17 -25.22 -15.55
C SER A 141 -12.28 -25.25 -14.31
N LEU A 142 -12.44 -26.31 -13.53
CA LEU A 142 -11.55 -26.59 -12.40
C LEU A 142 -10.12 -26.82 -12.90
N LEU A 143 -9.15 -26.34 -12.12
CA LEU A 143 -7.73 -26.55 -12.35
C LEU A 143 -7.23 -27.61 -11.37
N ALA A 144 -6.37 -28.53 -11.83
CA ALA A 144 -5.78 -29.56 -10.99
C ALA A 144 -5.00 -28.94 -9.81
N LEU A 145 -5.02 -29.57 -8.64
CA LEU A 145 -4.35 -29.03 -7.45
C LEU A 145 -2.83 -28.95 -7.59
N ASP A 146 -2.20 -29.97 -8.18
CA ASP A 146 -0.75 -30.12 -8.36
C ASP A 146 0.04 -29.78 -7.07
N THR A 147 1.05 -28.92 -7.17
CA THR A 147 1.86 -28.43 -6.04
C THR A 147 1.15 -27.36 -5.20
N ASN A 148 -0.06 -26.96 -5.60
CA ASN A 148 -0.81 -25.82 -5.06
C ASN A 148 0.05 -24.55 -4.96
N PRO A 149 0.43 -23.94 -6.11
CA PRO A 149 1.23 -22.73 -6.13
C PRO A 149 0.49 -21.55 -5.50
N VAL A 150 1.24 -20.54 -5.09
CA VAL A 150 0.66 -19.28 -4.62
C VAL A 150 -0.07 -18.57 -5.74
N LEU A 151 -1.10 -17.81 -5.39
CA LEU A 151 -1.74 -16.86 -6.30
C LEU A 151 -0.75 -15.72 -6.59
N LYS A 152 -0.75 -15.27 -7.83
CA LYS A 152 -0.04 -14.07 -8.28
C LYS A 152 -1.02 -12.92 -8.33
N LYS A 153 -0.52 -11.72 -8.05
CA LYS A 153 -1.29 -10.48 -8.20
C LYS A 153 -0.73 -9.66 -9.35
N ASP A 154 -1.58 -9.38 -10.32
CA ASP A 154 -1.28 -8.49 -11.42
C ASP A 154 -1.28 -7.02 -10.93
N THR A 155 -0.23 -6.27 -11.24
CA THR A 155 -0.04 -4.89 -10.73
C THR A 155 -0.87 -3.85 -11.47
N VAL A 156 -1.39 -4.18 -12.65
CA VAL A 156 -2.16 -3.27 -13.50
C VAL A 156 -3.66 -3.42 -13.22
N SER A 157 -4.15 -4.66 -13.28
CA SER A 157 -5.56 -5.01 -13.09
C SER A 157 -5.94 -5.25 -11.63
N GLY A 158 -4.97 -5.62 -10.79
CA GLY A 158 -5.21 -5.96 -9.39
C GLY A 158 -5.78 -7.36 -9.16
N PHE A 159 -6.02 -8.13 -10.23
CA PHE A 159 -6.58 -9.48 -10.14
C PHE A 159 -5.58 -10.50 -9.61
N PHE A 160 -6.13 -11.55 -9.00
CA PHE A 160 -5.38 -12.70 -8.54
C PHE A 160 -5.56 -13.88 -9.50
N SER A 161 -4.46 -14.46 -9.97
CA SER A 161 -4.48 -15.61 -10.90
C SER A 161 -3.24 -16.47 -10.73
N TYR A 162 -3.11 -17.54 -11.52
CA TYR A 162 -1.88 -18.34 -11.58
C TYR A 162 -0.98 -17.96 -12.78
N ASP A 163 -1.48 -17.12 -13.68
CA ASP A 163 -0.86 -16.85 -14.98
C ASP A 163 0.24 -15.78 -14.89
N THR A 164 -0.11 -14.57 -14.47
CA THR A 164 0.74 -13.38 -14.53
C THR A 164 0.76 -12.63 -13.20
N GLY A 165 1.79 -11.80 -12.99
CA GLY A 165 1.92 -10.94 -11.82
C GLY A 165 2.98 -11.41 -10.83
N ALA A 166 3.03 -10.72 -9.69
CA ALA A 166 3.97 -11.01 -8.61
C ALA A 166 3.39 -12.04 -7.65
N ASP A 167 4.22 -12.98 -7.21
CA ASP A 167 3.84 -13.98 -6.22
C ASP A 167 3.31 -13.33 -4.94
N THR A 168 2.22 -13.88 -4.41
CA THR A 168 1.63 -13.45 -3.14
C THR A 168 1.85 -14.51 -2.06
N ILE A 169 1.36 -14.23 -0.85
CA ILE A 169 1.40 -15.18 0.28
C ILE A 169 0.23 -16.16 0.27
N PHE A 170 -0.77 -15.96 -0.59
CA PHE A 170 -2.03 -16.70 -0.54
C PHE A 170 -2.01 -17.94 -1.41
N LYS A 171 -2.43 -19.06 -0.86
CA LYS A 171 -2.80 -20.27 -1.60
C LYS A 171 -4.29 -20.49 -1.46
N ARG A 172 -4.95 -20.91 -2.55
CA ARG A 172 -6.38 -21.16 -2.57
C ARG A 172 -6.67 -22.59 -3.00
N THR A 173 -7.60 -23.22 -2.29
CA THR A 173 -8.21 -24.49 -2.68
C THR A 173 -9.72 -24.36 -2.69
N VAL A 174 -10.37 -25.14 -3.55
CA VAL A 174 -11.82 -25.33 -3.59
C VAL A 174 -12.07 -26.82 -3.50
N SER A 175 -12.65 -27.26 -2.40
CA SER A 175 -13.05 -28.64 -2.19
C SER A 175 -14.52 -28.80 -2.57
N ILE A 176 -14.79 -29.83 -3.36
CA ILE A 176 -16.11 -30.15 -3.90
C ILE A 176 -16.49 -31.51 -3.37
N THR A 177 -17.73 -31.63 -2.90
CA THR A 177 -18.29 -32.89 -2.41
C THR A 177 -19.75 -32.98 -2.81
N ALA A 178 -20.08 -33.96 -3.64
CA ALA A 178 -21.43 -34.34 -3.99
C ALA A 178 -22.09 -34.99 -2.77
N ILE A 179 -23.08 -34.30 -2.20
CA ILE A 179 -23.88 -34.82 -1.08
C ILE A 179 -24.98 -35.73 -1.63
N SER A 180 -25.58 -35.35 -2.75
CA SER A 180 -26.62 -36.12 -3.44
C SER A 180 -26.66 -35.78 -4.93
N SER A 181 -27.59 -36.40 -5.68
CA SER A 181 -27.83 -36.02 -7.08
C SER A 181 -28.39 -34.60 -7.25
N GLN A 182 -28.79 -33.92 -6.17
CA GLN A 182 -29.40 -32.58 -6.18
C GLN A 182 -28.60 -31.56 -5.36
N GLU A 183 -27.51 -31.96 -4.73
CA GLU A 183 -26.77 -31.11 -3.78
C GLU A 183 -25.27 -31.37 -3.85
N ILE A 184 -24.51 -30.29 -4.00
CA ILE A 184 -23.05 -30.28 -3.97
C ILE A 184 -22.61 -29.25 -2.93
N ARG A 185 -21.78 -29.66 -1.98
CA ARG A 185 -21.08 -28.76 -1.08
C ARG A 185 -19.79 -28.27 -1.74
N ILE A 186 -19.59 -26.96 -1.70
CA ILE A 186 -18.37 -26.28 -2.13
C ILE A 186 -17.76 -25.60 -0.92
N THR A 187 -16.50 -25.91 -0.64
CA THR A 187 -15.73 -25.29 0.43
C THR A 187 -14.51 -24.62 -0.18
N SER A 188 -14.49 -23.29 -0.26
CA SER A 188 -13.28 -22.55 -0.64
C SER A 188 -12.47 -22.25 0.60
N THR A 189 -11.15 -22.46 0.54
CA THR A 189 -10.22 -22.16 1.62
C THR A 189 -9.02 -21.41 1.07
N VAL A 190 -8.66 -20.31 1.74
CA VAL A 190 -7.44 -19.56 1.46
C VAL A 190 -6.53 -19.63 2.67
N THR A 191 -5.26 -19.97 2.43
CA THR A 191 -4.23 -20.14 3.46
C THR A 191 -3.04 -19.24 3.19
N TRP A 192 -2.44 -18.69 4.24
CA TRP A 192 -1.22 -17.89 4.17
C TRP A 192 -0.47 -17.90 5.49
N ASP A 193 0.81 -17.56 5.46
CA ASP A 193 1.63 -17.39 6.66
C ASP A 193 1.73 -15.91 7.05
N PHE A 194 1.52 -15.62 8.33
CA PHE A 194 1.70 -14.29 8.90
C PHE A 194 2.60 -14.37 10.13
N LYS A 195 3.82 -13.84 10.03
CA LYS A 195 4.82 -13.84 11.13
C LYS A 195 5.03 -15.23 11.77
N ASN A 196 5.26 -16.25 10.93
CA ASN A 196 5.39 -17.67 11.34
C ASN A 196 4.13 -18.28 11.98
N SER A 197 2.97 -17.63 11.84
CA SER A 197 1.67 -18.20 12.20
C SER A 197 0.91 -18.53 10.92
N PHE A 198 0.56 -19.80 10.75
CA PHE A 198 -0.33 -20.25 9.69
C PHE A 198 -1.74 -19.69 9.91
N LYS A 199 -2.31 -19.09 8.87
CA LYS A 199 -3.66 -18.51 8.86
C LYS A 199 -4.48 -19.13 7.75
N ASN A 200 -5.78 -19.19 7.98
CA ASN A 200 -6.74 -19.60 6.98
C ASN A 200 -8.05 -18.81 7.11
N ILE A 201 -8.78 -18.72 6.00
CA ILE A 201 -10.19 -18.35 5.95
C ILE A 201 -10.88 -19.35 5.04
N THR A 202 -12.08 -19.77 5.44
CA THR A 202 -12.88 -20.75 4.72
C THR A 202 -14.30 -20.23 4.56
N ALA A 203 -14.89 -20.44 3.39
CA ALA A 203 -16.31 -20.23 3.13
C ALA A 203 -16.89 -21.52 2.54
N GLU A 204 -18.10 -21.84 2.98
CA GLU A 204 -18.84 -23.00 2.53
C GLU A 204 -20.14 -22.55 1.88
N GLU A 205 -20.50 -23.19 0.79
CA GLU A 205 -21.75 -22.98 0.06
C GLU A 205 -22.33 -24.33 -0.35
N HIS A 206 -23.65 -24.42 -0.35
CA HIS A 206 -24.37 -25.57 -0.87
C HIS A 206 -25.04 -25.19 -2.18
N LEU A 207 -24.61 -25.82 -3.27
CA LEU A 207 -25.23 -25.68 -4.58
C LEU A 207 -26.34 -26.72 -4.72
N PHE A 208 -27.55 -26.27 -5.03
CA PHE A 208 -28.70 -27.11 -5.27
C PHE A 208 -29.08 -27.16 -6.75
N ASN A 209 -29.65 -28.28 -7.17
CA ASN A 209 -30.28 -28.40 -8.47
C ASN A 209 -31.72 -27.88 -8.42
N TRP A 210 -31.94 -26.64 -8.83
CA TRP A 210 -33.27 -26.00 -8.82
C TRP A 210 -34.01 -26.06 -10.15
N PHE A 211 -33.43 -26.65 -11.20
CA PHE A 211 -34.01 -26.75 -12.54
C PHE A 211 -34.80 -28.05 -12.79
N LYS A 212 -35.24 -28.73 -11.73
CA LYS A 212 -36.11 -29.91 -11.82
C LYS A 212 -37.53 -29.59 -11.40
#